data_AF-A0A4Q0AX77-F1
#
_entry.id   AF-A0A4Q0AX77-F1
#
_cell.length_a   1.000
_cell.length_b   1.000
_cell.length_c   1.000
_cell.angle_alpha   90.00
_cell.angle_beta   90.00
_cell.angle_gamma   90.00
#
_symmetry.space_group_name_H-M   'P 1'
#
loop_
_entity.id
_entity.type
_entity.pdbx_description
1 polymer ?
#
loop_
_entity_poly.entity_id
_entity_poly.type
_entity_poly.pdbx_seq_one_letter_code
_entity_poly.pdbx_strand_id
1 'polypeptide(L)'
;MKVLQKVTLVIALITLFASCQTSTDIKQVLSKSDTRKEIMDTIANNSNMSKEVMRIMMNNKIGQMLILENEKIAKKMLENHITIIKIMKDNPGLTQCMLSDMMETCKSDSSMMASMCKTIIGNPQLMNMMQKMNEMDNMERMDHKTEKKADNKLHH
;
A
#
# COMPACT_ATOMS: atom_id res chain seq x y z
N MET A 1 54.54 42.47 -15.35
CA MET A 1 54.48 41.12 -14.73
C MET A 1 53.55 41.03 -13.53
N LYS A 2 53.59 41.96 -12.56
CA LYS A 2 52.82 41.86 -11.29
C LYS A 2 51.28 41.82 -11.44
N VAL A 3 50.73 42.48 -12.46
CA VAL A 3 49.27 42.54 -12.69
C VAL A 3 48.76 41.23 -13.29
N LEU A 4 49.47 40.71 -14.31
CA LEU A 4 49.10 39.47 -14.99
C LEU A 4 49.11 38.29 -14.02
N GLN A 5 50.13 38.22 -13.16
CA GLN A 5 50.28 37.17 -12.16
C GLN A 5 49.15 37.20 -11.10
N LYS A 6 48.68 38.40 -10.71
CA LYS A 6 47.53 38.56 -9.82
C LYS A 6 46.22 38.11 -10.48
N VAL A 7 46.03 38.40 -11.77
CA VAL A 7 44.84 37.97 -12.53
C VAL A 7 44.80 36.45 -12.67
N THR A 8 45.93 35.82 -13.00
CA THR A 8 46.00 34.34 -13.10
C THR A 8 45.70 33.66 -11.76
N LEU A 9 46.18 34.22 -10.64
CA LEU A 9 45.91 33.70 -9.30
C LEU A 9 44.42 33.77 -8.95
N VAL A 10 43.76 34.88 -9.27
CA VAL A 10 42.32 35.07 -9.03
C VAL A 10 41.49 34.10 -9.88
N ILE A 11 41.85 33.90 -11.14
CA ILE A 11 41.16 32.94 -12.03
C ILE A 11 41.30 31.51 -11.49
N ALA A 12 42.51 31.11 -11.05
CA ALA A 12 42.76 29.80 -10.46
C ALA A 12 41.99 29.57 -9.14
N LEU A 13 41.85 30.62 -8.33
CA LEU A 13 41.04 30.57 -7.11
C LEU A 13 39.55 30.41 -7.45
N ILE A 14 39.02 31.18 -8.41
CA ILE A 14 37.61 31.11 -8.81
C ILE A 14 37.26 29.73 -9.38
N THR A 15 38.12 29.13 -10.21
CA THR A 15 37.88 27.76 -10.73
C THR A 15 37.98 26.70 -9.63
N LEU A 16 38.86 26.87 -8.65
CA LEU A 16 38.94 25.99 -7.48
C LEU A 16 37.68 26.10 -6.61
N PHE A 17 37.17 27.32 -6.37
CA PHE A 17 35.93 27.54 -5.63
C PHE A 17 34.68 27.05 -6.38
N ALA A 18 34.65 27.13 -7.71
CA ALA A 18 33.59 26.54 -8.53
C ALA A 18 33.58 25.01 -8.45
N SER A 19 34.75 24.36 -8.31
CA SER A 19 34.83 22.91 -8.09
C SER A 19 34.28 22.45 -6.72
N CYS A 20 34.21 23.38 -5.75
CA CYS A 20 33.65 23.14 -4.41
C CYS A 20 32.19 23.59 -4.25
N GLN A 21 31.60 24.29 -5.24
CA GLN A 21 30.16 24.58 -5.26
C GLN A 21 29.41 23.44 -5.95
N THR A 22 29.34 22.30 -5.29
CA THR A 22 28.52 21.16 -5.71
C THR A 22 27.07 21.37 -5.28
N SER A 23 26.35 22.26 -5.98
CA SER A 23 24.90 22.09 -6.10
C SER A 23 24.67 20.97 -7.12
N THR A 24 25.01 19.73 -6.73
CA THR A 24 24.91 18.59 -7.63
C THR A 24 23.45 18.35 -7.91
N ASP A 25 23.03 18.52 -9.16
CA ASP A 25 21.69 18.14 -9.59
C ASP A 25 21.51 16.66 -9.26
N ILE A 26 20.65 16.38 -8.29
CA ILE A 26 20.39 15.01 -7.82
C ILE A 26 19.94 14.13 -8.99
N LYS A 27 19.28 14.68 -10.01
CA LYS A 27 18.90 13.94 -11.22
C LYS A 27 20.12 13.48 -12.01
N GLN A 28 21.17 14.31 -12.07
CA GLN A 28 22.43 13.97 -12.72
C GLN A 28 23.24 12.96 -11.90
N VAL A 29 23.17 13.00 -10.57
CA VAL A 29 23.79 11.99 -9.70
C VAL A 29 23.10 10.63 -9.89
N LEU A 30 21.77 10.62 -9.90
CA LEU A 30 20.97 9.41 -10.00
C LEU A 30 20.93 8.80 -11.42
N SER A 31 21.30 9.56 -12.46
CA SER A 31 21.40 9.03 -13.82
C SER A 31 22.62 8.13 -14.03
N LYS A 32 23.66 8.25 -13.20
CA LYS A 32 24.86 7.41 -13.24
C LYS A 32 24.61 6.08 -12.52
N SER A 33 24.78 4.98 -13.26
CA SER A 33 24.52 3.63 -12.74
C SER A 33 25.41 3.27 -11.54
N ASP A 34 26.72 3.51 -11.64
CA ASP A 34 27.67 3.16 -10.59
C ASP A 34 27.38 3.93 -9.30
N THR A 35 27.09 5.22 -9.43
CA THR A 35 26.71 6.08 -8.30
C THR A 35 25.42 5.61 -7.64
N ARG A 36 24.38 5.28 -8.43
CA ARG A 36 23.14 4.73 -7.90
C ARG A 36 23.36 3.43 -7.14
N LYS A 37 24.22 2.55 -7.66
CA LYS A 37 24.57 1.29 -6.99
C LYS A 37 25.27 1.55 -5.66
N GLU A 38 26.28 2.40 -5.63
CA GLU A 38 27.01 2.73 -4.40
C GLU A 38 26.12 3.38 -3.34
N ILE A 39 25.18 4.24 -3.74
CA ILE A 39 24.16 4.80 -2.85
C ILE A 39 23.28 3.68 -2.27
N MET A 40 22.78 2.78 -3.10
CA MET A 40 21.94 1.65 -2.66
C MET A 40 22.70 0.72 -1.71
N ASP A 41 23.95 0.39 -2.02
CA ASP A 41 24.80 -0.45 -1.18
C ASP A 41 25.07 0.23 0.18
N THR A 42 25.30 1.55 0.18
CA THR A 42 25.48 2.33 1.41
C THR A 42 24.23 2.32 2.29
N ILE A 43 23.04 2.50 1.68
CA ILE A 43 21.76 2.43 2.40
C ILE A 43 21.55 1.03 2.98
N ALA A 44 21.74 -0.02 2.17
CA ALA A 44 21.50 -1.40 2.56
C ALA A 44 22.41 -1.87 3.72
N ASN A 45 23.63 -1.34 3.77
CA ASN A 45 24.59 -1.65 4.84
C ASN A 45 24.48 -0.71 6.07
N ASN A 46 23.54 0.24 6.07
CA ASN A 46 23.29 1.14 7.20
C ASN A 46 21.88 0.94 7.78
N SER A 47 21.81 0.44 9.01
CA SER A 47 20.53 0.12 9.67
C SER A 47 19.57 1.30 9.80
N ASN A 48 20.07 2.50 10.10
CA ASN A 48 19.22 3.68 10.27
C ASN A 48 18.64 4.15 8.92
N MET A 49 19.49 4.26 7.90
CA MET A 49 19.05 4.64 6.55
C MET A 49 18.11 3.60 5.96
N SER A 50 18.40 2.30 6.14
CA SER A 50 17.51 1.21 5.72
C SER A 50 16.12 1.30 6.38
N LYS A 51 16.05 1.55 7.69
CA LYS A 51 14.77 1.75 8.39
C LYS A 51 14.01 2.96 7.86
N GLU A 52 14.70 4.04 7.53
CA GLU A 52 14.09 5.23 6.97
C GLU A 52 13.53 4.99 5.57
N VAL A 53 14.29 4.37 4.68
CA VAL A 53 13.82 3.96 3.34
C VAL A 53 12.62 3.04 3.45
N MET A 54 12.66 2.07 4.36
CA MET A 54 11.53 1.15 4.58
C MET A 54 10.29 1.89 5.08
N ARG A 55 10.44 2.85 6.02
CA ARG A 55 9.32 3.69 6.47
C ARG A 55 8.75 4.53 5.31
N ILE A 56 9.60 5.12 4.48
CA ILE A 56 9.17 5.89 3.31
C ILE A 56 8.39 4.99 2.34
N MET A 57 8.88 3.79 2.05
CA MET A 57 8.20 2.82 1.18
C MET A 57 6.83 2.41 1.73
N MET A 58 6.73 2.16 3.04
CA MET A 58 5.44 1.80 3.66
C MET A 58 4.44 2.96 3.66
N ASN A 59 4.91 4.21 3.66
CA ASN A 59 4.04 5.38 3.73
C ASN A 59 3.63 5.94 2.36
N ASN A 60 4.16 5.40 1.25
CA ASN A 60 3.82 5.88 -0.10
C ASN A 60 3.24 4.76 -0.98
N LYS A 61 2.34 5.12 -1.90
CA LYS A 61 1.56 4.17 -2.72
C LYS A 61 2.43 3.24 -3.56
N ILE A 62 3.49 3.77 -4.19
CA ILE A 62 4.39 2.98 -5.04
C ILE A 62 5.15 1.95 -4.21
N GLY A 63 5.70 2.38 -3.06
CA GLY A 63 6.40 1.49 -2.14
C GLY A 63 5.50 0.42 -1.55
N GLN A 64 4.26 0.75 -1.18
CA GLN A 64 3.27 -0.23 -0.73
C GLN A 64 2.99 -1.28 -1.81
N MET A 65 2.79 -0.86 -3.06
CA MET A 65 2.54 -1.77 -4.17
C MET A 65 3.73 -2.72 -4.40
N LEU A 66 4.96 -2.18 -4.43
CA LEU A 66 6.17 -2.99 -4.59
C LEU A 66 6.38 -3.99 -3.44
N ILE A 67 6.04 -3.61 -2.21
CA ILE A 67 6.13 -4.49 -1.03
C ILE A 67 5.10 -5.64 -1.13
N LEU A 68 3.88 -5.34 -1.59
CA LEU A 68 2.80 -6.32 -1.72
C LEU A 68 3.00 -7.26 -2.92
N GLU A 69 3.51 -6.75 -4.04
CA GLU A 69 3.81 -7.54 -5.24
C GLU A 69 5.03 -8.46 -5.05
N ASN A 70 5.94 -8.11 -4.12
CA ASN A 70 7.05 -8.98 -3.80
C ASN A 70 6.63 -10.09 -2.84
N GLU A 71 6.33 -11.27 -3.40
CA GLU A 71 5.85 -12.45 -2.66
C GLU A 71 6.67 -12.76 -1.40
N LYS A 72 8.02 -12.64 -1.46
CA LYS A 72 8.88 -12.94 -0.30
C LYS A 72 8.74 -11.90 0.81
N ILE A 73 8.63 -10.62 0.46
CA ILE A 73 8.44 -9.54 1.43
C ILE A 73 7.03 -9.61 2.00
N ALA A 74 6.03 -9.79 1.14
CA ALA A 74 4.63 -9.97 1.52
C ALA A 74 4.47 -11.17 2.47
N LYS A 75 5.09 -12.31 2.16
CA LYS A 75 5.08 -13.51 3.03
C LYS A 75 5.71 -13.26 4.39
N LYS A 76 6.89 -12.62 4.44
CA LYS A 76 7.53 -12.25 5.72
C LYS A 76 6.72 -11.23 6.52
N MET A 77 6.00 -10.33 5.86
CA MET A 77 5.07 -9.42 6.53
C MET A 77 3.84 -10.16 7.07
N LEU A 78 3.33 -11.15 6.33
CA LEU A 78 2.19 -11.99 6.73
C LEU A 78 2.52 -12.84 7.96
N GLU A 79 3.76 -13.35 8.04
CA GLU A 79 4.28 -14.03 9.23
C GLU A 79 4.30 -13.09 10.46
N ASN A 80 4.37 -11.78 10.26
CA ASN A 80 4.31 -10.78 11.32
C ASN A 80 2.91 -10.16 11.45
N HIS A 81 1.95 -11.00 11.90
CA HIS A 81 0.51 -10.75 11.99
C HIS A 81 0.09 -9.34 12.47
N ILE A 82 0.83 -8.71 13.38
CA ILE A 82 0.52 -7.40 13.95
C ILE A 82 0.57 -6.28 12.89
N THR A 83 1.49 -6.37 11.93
CA THR A 83 1.73 -5.29 10.96
C THR A 83 0.64 -5.26 9.89
N ILE A 84 0.19 -6.42 9.42
CA ILE A 84 -0.86 -6.51 8.40
C ILE A 84 -2.22 -6.08 8.96
N ILE A 85 -2.58 -6.52 10.18
CA ILE A 85 -3.84 -6.11 10.81
C ILE A 85 -3.91 -4.58 10.94
N LYS A 86 -2.78 -3.93 11.26
CA LYS A 86 -2.71 -2.47 11.35
C LYS A 86 -2.89 -1.80 9.99
N ILE A 87 -2.17 -2.25 8.96
CA ILE A 87 -2.29 -1.71 7.59
C ILE A 87 -3.73 -1.86 7.06
N MET A 88 -4.37 -3.00 7.29
CA MET A 88 -5.75 -3.25 6.89
C MET A 88 -6.75 -2.33 7.60
N LYS A 89 -6.56 -2.10 8.90
CA LYS A 89 -7.39 -1.16 9.68
C LYS A 89 -7.24 0.29 9.21
N ASP A 90 -6.01 0.72 8.95
CA ASP A 90 -5.69 2.10 8.57
C ASP A 90 -6.07 2.39 7.10
N ASN A 91 -6.25 1.35 6.27
CA ASN A 91 -6.63 1.48 4.87
C ASN A 91 -7.85 0.60 4.50
N PRO A 92 -9.08 1.09 4.75
CA PRO A 92 -10.31 0.32 4.48
C PRO A 92 -10.51 0.02 2.99
N GLY A 93 -10.03 0.87 2.08
CA GLY A 93 -10.10 0.63 0.64
C GLY A 93 -9.25 -0.56 0.21
N LEU A 94 -8.05 -0.70 0.77
CA LEU A 94 -7.20 -1.87 0.55
C LEU A 94 -7.87 -3.14 1.08
N THR A 95 -8.46 -3.07 2.28
CA THR A 95 -9.18 -4.19 2.88
C THR A 95 -10.34 -4.64 2.01
N GLN A 96 -11.13 -3.69 1.47
CA GLN A 96 -12.24 -3.97 0.57
C GLN A 96 -11.78 -4.64 -0.72
N CYS A 97 -10.73 -4.13 -1.37
CA CYS A 97 -10.18 -4.74 -2.59
C CYS A 97 -9.74 -6.18 -2.33
N MET A 98 -8.96 -6.43 -1.27
CA MET A 98 -8.50 -7.77 -0.93
C MET A 98 -9.65 -8.72 -0.63
N LEU A 99 -10.67 -8.27 0.11
CA LEU A 99 -11.87 -9.06 0.38
C LEU A 99 -12.66 -9.38 -0.90
N SER A 100 -12.77 -8.43 -1.83
CA SER A 100 -13.47 -8.62 -3.10
C SER A 100 -12.77 -9.66 -3.97
N ASP A 101 -11.45 -9.56 -4.15
CA ASP A 101 -10.67 -10.49 -4.95
C ASP A 101 -10.68 -11.90 -4.35
N MET A 102 -10.59 -11.99 -3.02
CA MET A 102 -10.69 -13.26 -2.30
C MET A 102 -12.08 -13.88 -2.48
N MET A 103 -13.15 -13.08 -2.40
CA MET A 103 -14.51 -13.55 -2.64
C MET A 103 -14.72 -14.03 -4.07
N GLU A 104 -14.17 -13.33 -5.06
CA GLU A 104 -14.23 -13.71 -6.47
C GLU A 104 -13.49 -15.04 -6.72
N THR A 105 -12.31 -15.19 -6.13
CA THR A 105 -11.53 -16.44 -6.18
C THR A 105 -12.31 -17.58 -5.54
N CYS A 106 -12.85 -17.37 -4.34
CA CYS A 106 -13.69 -18.35 -3.65
C CYS A 106 -14.90 -18.80 -4.48
N LYS A 107 -15.55 -17.89 -5.23
CA LYS A 107 -16.69 -18.26 -6.09
C LYS A 107 -16.30 -19.28 -7.17
N SER A 108 -15.07 -19.22 -7.66
CA SER A 108 -14.56 -20.11 -8.72
C SER A 108 -13.92 -21.40 -8.18
N ASP A 109 -13.45 -21.41 -6.93
CA ASP A 109 -12.83 -22.56 -6.28
C ASP A 109 -13.79 -23.25 -5.31
N SER A 110 -14.36 -24.38 -5.75
CA SER A 110 -15.32 -25.16 -4.97
C SER A 110 -14.73 -25.70 -3.65
N SER A 111 -13.43 -26.00 -3.60
CA SER A 111 -12.76 -26.48 -2.38
C SER A 111 -12.64 -25.35 -1.37
N MET A 112 -12.20 -24.18 -1.84
CA MET A 112 -12.07 -22.99 -1.00
C MET A 112 -13.44 -22.53 -0.49
N MET A 113 -14.47 -22.52 -1.34
CA MET A 113 -15.85 -22.20 -0.96
C MET A 113 -16.40 -23.18 0.08
N ALA A 114 -16.20 -24.49 -0.12
CA ALA A 114 -16.64 -25.50 0.84
C ALA A 114 -15.94 -25.34 2.21
N SER A 115 -14.64 -25.03 2.21
CA SER A 115 -13.88 -24.74 3.43
C SER A 115 -14.45 -23.50 4.15
N MET A 116 -14.70 -22.43 3.40
CA MET A 116 -15.27 -21.19 3.93
C MET A 116 -16.67 -21.42 4.53
N CYS A 117 -17.55 -22.15 3.84
CA CYS A 117 -18.85 -22.54 4.37
C CYS A 117 -18.73 -23.36 5.66
N LYS A 118 -17.80 -24.31 5.73
CA LYS A 118 -17.55 -25.09 6.96
C LYS A 118 -17.10 -24.20 8.11
N THR A 119 -16.21 -23.23 7.89
CA THR A 119 -15.76 -22.28 8.92
C THR A 119 -16.91 -21.43 9.44
N ILE A 120 -17.78 -20.96 8.54
CA ILE A 120 -18.96 -20.15 8.90
C ILE A 120 -19.94 -20.98 9.74
N ILE A 121 -20.31 -22.18 9.27
CA ILE A 121 -21.24 -23.08 9.97
C ILE A 121 -20.66 -23.55 11.31
N GLY A 122 -19.36 -23.80 11.37
CA GLY A 122 -18.64 -24.19 12.57
C GLY A 122 -18.43 -23.07 13.59
N ASN A 123 -18.75 -21.81 13.24
CA ASN A 123 -18.63 -20.66 14.14
C ASN A 123 -20.02 -20.09 14.49
N PRO A 124 -20.55 -20.38 15.69
CA PRO A 124 -21.89 -19.94 16.10
C PRO A 124 -22.10 -18.43 16.06
N GLN A 125 -21.07 -17.62 16.32
CA GLN A 125 -21.18 -16.16 16.27
C GLN A 125 -21.39 -15.66 14.84
N LEU A 126 -20.63 -16.19 13.88
CA LEU A 126 -20.77 -15.85 12.46
C LEU A 126 -22.12 -16.33 11.91
N MET A 127 -22.53 -17.55 12.26
CA MET A 127 -23.82 -18.11 11.84
C MET A 127 -24.99 -17.27 12.36
N ASN A 128 -24.95 -16.84 13.63
CA ASN A 128 -25.96 -15.95 14.21
C ASN A 128 -26.01 -14.58 13.51
N MET A 129 -24.85 -14.02 13.13
CA MET A 129 -24.81 -12.78 12.36
C MET A 129 -25.48 -12.94 10.98
N MET A 130 -25.21 -14.04 10.26
CA MET A 130 -25.85 -14.30 8.96
C MET A 130 -27.36 -14.47 9.08
N GLN A 131 -27.84 -15.15 10.14
CA GLN A 131 -29.27 -15.29 10.39
C GLN A 131 -29.93 -13.92 10.62
N LYS A 132 -29.34 -13.07 11.47
CA LYS A 132 -29.83 -11.70 11.71
C LYS A 132 -29.85 -10.85 10.45
N MET A 133 -28.85 -11.00 9.58
CA MET A 133 -28.79 -10.27 8.31
C MET A 133 -29.92 -10.70 7.37
N ASN A 134 -30.20 -12.01 7.28
CA ASN A 134 -31.34 -12.52 6.51
C ASN A 134 -32.68 -12.06 7.10
N GLU A 135 -32.80 -12.00 8.43
CA GLU A 135 -34.01 -11.47 9.09
C GLU A 135 -34.24 -9.98 8.77
N MET A 136 -33.18 -9.17 8.76
CA MET A 136 -33.27 -7.75 8.37
C MET A 136 -33.64 -7.57 6.90
N ASP A 137 -33.01 -8.29 5.96
CA ASP A 137 -33.34 -8.23 4.53
C ASP A 137 -34.81 -8.61 4.27
N ASN A 138 -35.32 -9.59 5.02
CA ASN A 138 -36.72 -10.01 4.94
C ASN A 138 -37.70 -8.96 5.50
N MET A 139 -37.33 -8.23 6.57
CA MET A 139 -38.14 -7.12 7.08
C MET A 139 -38.18 -5.95 6.09
N GLU A 140 -37.03 -5.52 5.56
CA GLU A 140 -36.94 -4.42 4.58
C GLU A 140 -37.73 -4.73 3.29
N ARG A 141 -37.69 -6.00 2.85
CA ARG A 141 -38.52 -6.47 1.72
C ARG A 141 -40.01 -6.52 2.03
N MET A 142 -40.41 -6.76 3.28
CA MET A 142 -41.82 -6.71 3.68
C MET A 142 -42.33 -5.28 3.76
N ASP A 143 -41.52 -4.33 4.23
CA ASP A 143 -41.89 -2.91 4.29
C ASP A 143 -42.14 -2.35 2.88
N HIS A 144 -41.25 -2.62 1.93
CA HIS A 144 -41.44 -2.21 0.53
C HIS A 144 -42.63 -2.90 -0.18
N LYS A 145 -43.01 -4.11 0.24
CA LYS A 145 -44.17 -4.82 -0.34
C LYS A 145 -45.49 -4.32 0.26
N THR A 146 -45.45 -3.73 1.45
CA THR A 146 -46.61 -3.17 2.15
C THR A 146 -46.95 -1.78 1.62
N GLU A 147 -45.95 -0.95 1.31
CA GLU A 147 -46.16 0.34 0.60
C GLU A 147 -46.78 0.14 -0.80
N LYS A 148 -46.23 -0.76 -1.63
CA LYS A 148 -46.79 -1.01 -2.98
C LYS A 148 -48.22 -1.55 -2.99
N LYS A 149 -48.69 -2.20 -1.92
CA LYS A 149 -50.08 -2.68 -1.79
C LYS A 149 -51.05 -1.60 -1.29
N ALA A 150 -50.55 -0.56 -0.60
CA ALA A 150 -51.37 0.56 -0.16
C ALA A 150 -51.74 1.47 -1.33
N ASP A 151 -50.80 1.75 -2.24
CA ASP A 151 -51.03 2.63 -3.40
C ASP A 151 -51.97 2.01 -4.44
N ASN A 152 -51.94 0.68 -4.60
CA ASN A 152 -52.80 -0.02 -5.56
C ASN A 152 -54.26 -0.21 -5.07
N LYS A 153 -54.57 0.18 -3.83
CA LYS A 153 -55.93 0.17 -3.27
C LYS A 153 -56.60 1.54 -3.26
N LEU A 154 -55.90 2.61 -3.63
CA LEU A 154 -56.45 3.96 -3.71
C LEU A 154 -57.01 4.33 -5.10
N HIS A 155 -56.88 3.42 -6.09
CA HIS A 155 -57.26 3.66 -7.49
C HIS A 155 -58.37 2.73 -8.03
N HIS A 156 -59.15 2.09 -7.16
CA HIS A 156 -60.36 1.35 -7.55
C HIS A 156 -61.60 1.87 -6.83
#